data_AF-A0A2J9E1I4-F1
#
_entry.id   AF-A0A2J9E1I4-F1
#
_cell.length_a   1.000
_cell.length_b   1.000
_cell.length_c   1.000
_cell.angle_alpha   90.00
_cell.angle_beta   90.00
_cell.angle_gamma   90.00
#
_symmetry.space_group_name_H-M   'P 1'
#
loop_
_entity.id
_entity.type
_entity.pdbx_description
1 polymer ?
#
loop_
_entity_poly.entity_id
_entity_poly.type
_entity_poly.pdbx_seq_one_letter_code
_entity_poly.pdbx_strand_id
1 'polypeptide(L)'
;MKKPAFTALMLSAVFMVSACSNNNDDSQSTGDNTNASDAQVAANQYDEVFAGCYTVSKDEPAQIKISTQDQGLVMQMKEPKSAGRVWDDPEPLEPIDLDQTEKYFSIDKNNLTAMIGRPDRVLVLGHIKSAYVNINPTLDSPYLGFILQGANTIYKVACDDNVNMDLVSEEDMSNITVKPIGKVDTE
;
A
#
# COMPACT_ATOMS: atom_id res chain seq x y z
N MET A 1 11.23 -75.12 4.53
CA MET A 1 12.58 -75.21 3.91
C MET A 1 12.64 -74.30 2.69
N LYS A 2 13.83 -73.73 2.41
CA LYS A 2 14.35 -73.12 1.15
C LYS A 2 13.40 -72.51 0.08
N LYS A 3 13.65 -71.22 -0.23
CA LYS A 3 13.36 -70.44 -1.47
C LYS A 3 14.36 -70.84 -2.60
N PRO A 4 14.45 -70.18 -3.80
CA PRO A 4 13.59 -69.18 -4.50
C PRO A 4 12.99 -69.78 -5.82
N ALA A 5 12.55 -69.11 -6.90
CA ALA A 5 12.52 -67.72 -7.42
C ALA A 5 11.24 -67.53 -8.32
N PHE A 6 11.04 -66.61 -9.30
CA PHE A 6 11.84 -65.55 -9.96
C PHE A 6 10.90 -64.44 -10.52
N THR A 7 11.22 -63.16 -10.24
CA THR A 7 10.97 -61.87 -10.96
C THR A 7 9.87 -61.68 -12.03
N ALA A 8 9.03 -60.64 -11.85
CA ALA A 8 8.67 -59.67 -12.91
C ALA A 8 8.19 -58.33 -12.30
N LEU A 9 8.66 -57.20 -12.84
CA LEU A 9 8.39 -55.82 -12.41
C LEU A 9 7.60 -55.10 -13.51
N MET A 10 6.53 -54.39 -13.18
CA MET A 10 5.96 -53.34 -14.03
C MET A 10 5.38 -52.20 -13.18
N LEU A 11 5.91 -50.99 -13.38
CA LEU A 11 5.31 -49.74 -12.93
C LEU A 11 4.31 -49.24 -13.98
N SER A 12 3.16 -48.75 -13.54
CA SER A 12 2.24 -47.97 -14.38
C SER A 12 1.80 -46.72 -13.62
N ALA A 13 2.48 -45.60 -13.87
CA ALA A 13 2.05 -44.30 -13.36
C ALA A 13 0.92 -43.75 -14.25
N VAL A 14 -0.21 -43.35 -13.65
CA VAL A 14 -1.30 -42.68 -14.37
C VAL A 14 -1.12 -41.16 -14.21
N PHE A 15 -0.56 -40.52 -15.24
CA PHE A 15 -0.68 -39.07 -15.40
C PHE A 15 -2.08 -38.74 -15.92
N MET A 16 -2.87 -37.98 -15.17
CA MET A 16 -4.03 -37.29 -15.72
C MET A 16 -3.59 -35.93 -16.26
N VAL A 17 -3.52 -35.81 -17.59
CA VAL A 17 -3.34 -34.53 -18.27
C VAL A 17 -4.73 -33.94 -18.50
N SER A 18 -5.07 -32.88 -17.78
CA SER A 18 -6.27 -32.10 -18.09
C SER A 18 -5.91 -31.07 -19.15
N ALA A 19 -6.31 -31.33 -20.39
CA ALA A 19 -6.21 -30.39 -21.50
C ALA A 19 -7.58 -29.76 -21.76
N CYS A 20 -7.68 -28.43 -21.62
CA CYS A 20 -8.79 -27.65 -22.14
C CYS A 20 -8.21 -26.63 -23.13
N SER A 21 -8.61 -26.74 -24.40
CA SER A 21 -8.16 -25.85 -25.46
C SER A 21 -8.72 -24.44 -25.31
N ASN A 22 -7.92 -23.44 -25.70
CA ASN A 22 -8.47 -22.16 -26.12
C ASN A 22 -9.31 -22.36 -27.38
N ASN A 23 -10.54 -21.84 -27.37
CA ASN A 23 -11.20 -21.29 -28.54
C ASN A 23 -11.93 -20.04 -28.08
N ASN A 24 -11.65 -18.91 -28.73
CA ASN A 24 -12.42 -17.69 -28.53
C ASN A 24 -13.80 -17.90 -29.15
N ASP A 25 -14.86 -17.63 -28.40
CA ASP A 25 -16.12 -17.18 -29.00
C ASP A 25 -16.79 -16.14 -28.10
N ASP A 26 -17.41 -15.15 -28.72
CA ASP A 26 -17.91 -13.94 -28.08
C ASP A 26 -19.37 -14.12 -27.69
N SER A 27 -19.66 -14.07 -26.38
CA SER A 27 -21.04 -13.99 -25.88
C SER A 27 -21.09 -13.36 -24.49
N GLN A 28 -21.18 -12.04 -24.52
CA GLN A 28 -21.68 -11.20 -23.44
C GLN A 28 -22.94 -11.81 -22.78
N SER A 29 -22.79 -12.36 -21.58
CA SER A 29 -23.89 -12.75 -20.71
C SER A 29 -23.84 -11.92 -19.43
N THR A 30 -24.85 -11.07 -19.25
CA THR A 30 -24.95 -10.12 -18.14
C THR A 30 -25.14 -10.86 -16.81
N GLY A 31 -24.04 -11.05 -16.06
CA GLY A 31 -24.03 -11.65 -14.74
C GLY A 31 -23.29 -10.75 -13.75
N ASP A 32 -24.05 -9.94 -13.00
CA ASP A 32 -23.56 -9.05 -11.95
C ASP A 32 -23.01 -9.87 -10.76
N ASN A 33 -21.69 -10.10 -10.70
CA ASN A 33 -20.99 -10.74 -9.59
C ASN A 33 -19.44 -10.67 -9.68
N THR A 34 -18.87 -9.50 -9.96
CA THR A 34 -17.40 -9.27 -9.91
C THR A 34 -17.12 -7.88 -9.36
N ASN A 35 -16.55 -7.78 -8.15
CA ASN A 35 -15.91 -6.56 -7.63
C ASN A 35 -14.95 -6.80 -6.45
N ALA A 36 -15.04 -7.96 -5.76
CA ALA A 36 -14.07 -8.30 -4.71
C ALA A 36 -12.72 -8.79 -5.27
N SER A 37 -12.71 -9.59 -6.35
CA SER A 37 -11.46 -10.13 -6.93
C SER A 37 -10.58 -9.03 -7.52
N ASP A 38 -11.17 -8.17 -8.34
CA ASP A 38 -10.40 -7.31 -9.24
C ASP A 38 -9.88 -6.07 -8.51
N ALA A 39 -10.66 -5.54 -7.55
CA ALA A 39 -10.21 -4.51 -6.63
C ALA A 39 -9.09 -5.02 -5.70
N GLN A 40 -9.18 -6.26 -5.21
CA GLN A 40 -8.13 -6.86 -4.39
C GLN A 40 -6.85 -7.13 -5.19
N VAL A 41 -6.95 -7.63 -6.43
CA VAL A 41 -5.80 -7.84 -7.33
C VAL A 41 -5.13 -6.51 -7.68
N ALA A 42 -5.91 -5.46 -7.96
CA ALA A 42 -5.36 -4.12 -8.16
C ALA A 42 -4.65 -3.62 -6.88
N ALA A 43 -5.31 -3.68 -5.71
CA ALA A 43 -4.72 -3.25 -4.44
C ALA A 43 -3.38 -3.96 -4.15
N ASN A 44 -3.30 -5.28 -4.34
CA ASN A 44 -2.08 -6.05 -4.17
C ASN A 44 -0.94 -5.57 -5.11
N GLN A 45 -1.25 -5.25 -6.37
CA GLN A 45 -0.25 -4.73 -7.31
C GLN A 45 0.29 -3.36 -6.89
N TYR A 46 -0.56 -2.47 -6.36
CA TYR A 46 -0.13 -1.17 -5.87
C TYR A 46 0.57 -1.26 -4.50
N ASP A 47 0.24 -2.24 -3.65
CA ASP A 47 0.89 -2.50 -2.36
C ASP A 47 2.37 -2.86 -2.54
N GLU A 48 2.71 -3.79 -3.44
CA GLU A 48 4.10 -4.15 -3.75
C GLU A 48 4.97 -2.95 -4.17
N VAL A 49 4.36 -1.96 -4.83
CA VAL A 49 5.03 -0.74 -5.29
C VAL A 49 5.10 0.33 -4.19
N PHE A 50 3.99 0.60 -3.50
CA PHE A 50 3.81 1.79 -2.67
C PHE A 50 3.74 1.53 -1.16
N ALA A 51 3.55 0.31 -0.68
CA ALA A 51 3.52 0.07 0.77
C ALA A 51 4.87 0.35 1.43
N GLY A 52 4.85 1.05 2.56
CA GLY A 52 6.04 1.47 3.29
C GLY A 52 5.97 2.93 3.75
N CYS A 53 7.10 3.46 4.22
CA CYS A 53 7.17 4.80 4.77
C CYS A 53 8.07 5.73 3.95
N TYR A 54 7.73 7.02 3.94
CA TYR A 54 8.27 8.02 3.04
C TYR A 54 8.56 9.34 3.75
N THR A 55 9.53 10.08 3.21
CA THR A 55 9.93 11.42 3.63
C THR A 55 10.27 12.27 2.40
N VAL A 56 10.10 13.59 2.52
CA VAL A 56 10.53 14.56 1.48
C VAL A 56 12.03 14.88 1.56
N SER A 57 12.70 14.49 2.64
CA SER A 57 14.13 14.73 2.88
C SER A 57 14.82 13.50 3.46
N LYS A 58 15.98 13.11 2.91
CA LYS A 58 16.77 11.96 3.36
C LYS A 58 17.23 12.05 4.83
N ASP A 59 17.32 13.27 5.35
CA ASP A 59 17.80 13.56 6.71
C ASP A 59 16.66 13.67 7.73
N GLU A 60 15.40 13.49 7.30
CA GLU A 60 14.21 13.57 8.14
C GLU A 60 13.53 12.20 8.36
N PRO A 61 12.87 11.99 9.51
CA PRO A 61 12.11 10.76 9.77
C PRO A 61 10.93 10.61 8.79
N ALA A 62 10.37 9.40 8.74
CA ALA A 62 9.16 9.12 7.98
C ALA A 62 8.00 10.04 8.39
N GLN A 63 7.45 10.77 7.42
CA GLN A 63 6.31 11.69 7.56
C GLN A 63 5.05 11.15 6.89
N ILE A 64 5.19 10.15 6.03
CA ILE A 64 4.12 9.52 5.28
C ILE A 64 4.27 8.01 5.45
N LYS A 65 3.17 7.31 5.70
CA LYS A 65 3.08 5.84 5.72
C LYS A 65 1.99 5.42 4.76
N ILE A 66 2.23 4.34 4.04
CA ILE A 66 1.29 3.72 3.11
C ILE A 66 1.21 2.25 3.48
N SER A 67 -0.01 1.76 3.64
CA SER A 67 -0.29 0.37 4.02
C SER A 67 -1.62 -0.09 3.46
N THR A 68 -1.76 -1.39 3.19
CA THR A 68 -3.06 -1.97 2.88
C THR A 68 -3.87 -2.24 4.15
N GLN A 69 -5.16 -1.89 4.11
CA GLN A 69 -6.20 -2.23 5.07
C GLN A 69 -7.39 -2.88 4.32
N ASP A 70 -8.45 -3.26 5.05
CA ASP A 70 -9.59 -4.04 4.51
C ASP A 70 -10.28 -3.43 3.27
N GLN A 71 -10.14 -2.11 3.06
CA GLN A 71 -10.76 -1.38 1.95
C GLN A 71 -9.77 -0.99 0.83
N GLY A 72 -8.50 -1.44 0.92
CA GLY A 72 -7.44 -1.13 -0.04
C GLY A 72 -6.28 -0.36 0.60
N LEU A 73 -5.53 0.37 -0.22
CA LEU A 73 -4.41 1.19 0.25
C LEU A 73 -4.92 2.41 1.01
N VAL A 74 -4.29 2.69 2.14
CA VAL A 74 -4.47 3.90 2.92
C VAL A 74 -3.14 4.62 3.11
N MET A 75 -3.23 5.93 3.30
CA MET A 75 -2.15 6.78 3.77
C MET A 75 -2.37 7.14 5.23
N GLN A 76 -1.27 7.29 5.96
CA GLN A 76 -1.22 8.00 7.23
C GLN A 76 -0.06 9.01 7.16
N MET A 77 -0.16 10.12 7.88
CA MET A 77 0.87 11.14 8.00
C MET A 77 1.35 11.32 9.44
N LYS A 78 2.50 11.99 9.54
CA LYS A 78 3.12 12.52 10.75
C LYS A 78 3.62 13.92 10.46
N GLU A 79 3.52 14.83 11.43
CA GLU A 79 4.20 16.12 11.32
C GLU A 79 5.74 15.92 11.34
N PRO A 80 6.54 16.75 10.66
CA PRO A 80 8.01 16.63 10.64
C PRO A 80 8.67 16.63 12.03
N LYS A 81 8.01 17.26 13.02
CA LYS A 81 8.48 17.34 14.42
C LYS A 81 7.94 16.21 15.31
N SER A 82 7.13 15.29 14.78
CA SER A 82 6.39 14.28 15.54
C SER A 82 7.04 12.88 15.53
N ALA A 83 8.37 12.82 15.42
CA ALA A 83 9.11 11.58 15.62
C ALA A 83 8.71 10.91 16.94
N GLY A 84 8.38 9.62 16.90
CA GLY A 84 7.88 8.87 18.05
C GLY A 84 6.46 9.21 18.50
N ARG A 85 5.64 9.92 17.71
CA ARG A 85 4.18 10.01 17.96
C ARG A 85 3.42 8.86 17.27
N VAL A 86 2.12 8.74 17.55
CA VAL A 86 1.21 7.86 16.81
C VAL A 86 1.04 8.41 15.38
N TRP A 87 0.78 7.53 14.41
CA TRP A 87 0.29 7.91 13.09
C TRP A 87 -1.14 8.49 13.20
N ASP A 88 -1.54 9.36 12.27
CA ASP A 88 -2.91 9.88 12.20
C ASP A 88 -3.94 8.84 11.71
N ASP A 89 -5.18 9.27 11.50
CA ASP A 89 -6.24 8.40 10.99
C ASP A 89 -6.00 8.00 9.52
N PRO A 90 -6.20 6.72 9.14
CA PRO A 90 -5.95 6.25 7.79
C PRO A 90 -6.92 6.85 6.75
N GLU A 91 -6.36 7.55 5.77
CA GLU A 91 -7.09 8.11 4.62
C GLU A 91 -6.97 7.21 3.39
N PRO A 92 -8.04 6.98 2.60
CA PRO A 92 -7.97 6.09 1.45
C PRO A 92 -7.10 6.66 0.30
N LEU A 93 -6.41 5.76 -0.39
CA LEU A 93 -5.69 6.03 -1.64
C LEU A 93 -6.34 5.28 -2.80
N GLU A 94 -6.48 5.94 -3.95
CA GLU A 94 -7.02 5.34 -5.17
C GLU A 94 -5.99 5.37 -6.31
N PRO A 95 -6.03 4.39 -7.24
CA PRO A 95 -5.25 4.44 -8.48
C PRO A 95 -5.56 5.69 -9.31
N ILE A 96 -4.52 6.27 -9.92
CA ILE A 96 -4.65 7.38 -10.85
C ILE A 96 -4.12 6.94 -12.21
N ASP A 97 -4.90 7.21 -13.27
CA ASP A 97 -4.52 6.91 -14.65
C ASP A 97 -3.25 7.68 -15.04
N LEU A 98 -2.30 7.00 -15.68
CA LEU A 98 -1.04 7.59 -16.15
C LEU A 98 -1.26 8.67 -17.22
N ASP A 99 -2.41 8.70 -17.90
CA ASP A 99 -2.81 9.81 -18.77
C ASP A 99 -3.03 11.13 -18.00
N GLN A 100 -3.08 11.09 -16.67
CA GLN A 100 -3.11 12.28 -15.81
C GLN A 100 -1.73 12.76 -15.34
N THR A 101 -0.63 12.09 -15.74
CA THR A 101 0.75 12.40 -15.29
C THR A 101 1.06 13.90 -15.35
N GLU A 102 0.81 14.56 -16.49
CA GLU A 102 1.17 15.96 -16.73
C GLU A 102 0.46 16.97 -15.81
N LYS A 103 -0.61 16.55 -15.11
CA LYS A 103 -1.28 17.39 -14.09
C LYS A 103 -0.50 17.49 -12.78
N TYR A 104 0.40 16.54 -12.53
CA TYR A 104 1.07 16.36 -11.23
C TYR A 104 2.60 16.34 -11.34
N PHE A 105 3.15 15.82 -12.46
CA PHE A 105 4.57 15.60 -12.64
C PHE A 105 5.04 16.02 -14.04
N SER A 106 6.16 16.75 -14.12
CA SER A 106 6.80 17.13 -15.39
C SER A 106 7.66 15.99 -15.96
N ILE A 107 7.05 14.83 -16.18
CA ILE A 107 7.67 13.61 -16.72
C ILE A 107 6.74 12.97 -17.76
N ASP A 108 7.30 12.33 -18.79
CA ASP A 108 6.50 11.53 -19.72
C ASP A 108 5.89 10.32 -19.00
N LYS A 109 4.57 10.11 -19.16
CA LYS A 109 3.79 9.00 -18.58
C LYS A 109 4.40 7.62 -18.82
N ASN A 110 5.09 7.43 -19.95
CA ASN A 110 5.75 6.18 -20.32
C ASN A 110 6.95 5.85 -19.42
N ASN A 111 7.46 6.80 -18.61
CA ASN A 111 8.52 6.57 -17.63
C ASN A 111 7.99 6.18 -16.24
N LEU A 112 6.68 6.24 -16.01
CA LEU A 112 6.04 5.76 -14.78
C LEU A 112 5.58 4.30 -14.93
N THR A 113 5.50 3.57 -13.82
CA THR A 113 4.84 2.25 -13.76
C THR A 113 3.43 2.34 -13.19
N ALA A 114 3.20 3.27 -12.27
CA ALA A 114 1.99 3.36 -11.46
C ALA A 114 1.86 4.75 -10.83
N MET A 115 0.62 5.18 -10.60
CA MET A 115 0.29 6.35 -9.78
C MET A 115 -0.88 6.03 -8.85
N ILE A 116 -0.84 6.58 -7.63
CA ILE A 116 -1.92 6.55 -6.65
C ILE A 116 -2.07 7.93 -6.00
N GLY A 117 -3.20 8.23 -5.38
CA GLY A 117 -3.35 9.48 -4.62
C GLY A 117 -4.60 9.51 -3.77
N ARG A 118 -4.71 10.54 -2.92
CA ARG A 118 -5.93 10.82 -2.15
C ARG A 118 -7.07 11.22 -3.11
N PRO A 119 -8.34 10.89 -2.83
CA PRO A 119 -9.50 11.35 -3.59
C PRO A 119 -9.56 12.87 -3.83
N ASP A 120 -9.08 13.67 -2.86
CA ASP A 120 -9.00 15.15 -2.95
C ASP A 120 -7.80 15.69 -3.74
N ARG A 121 -6.86 14.82 -4.15
CA ARG A 121 -5.60 15.16 -4.84
C ARG A 121 -4.66 16.10 -4.07
N VAL A 122 -4.81 16.20 -2.75
CA VAL A 122 -3.83 16.88 -1.87
C VAL A 122 -2.47 16.17 -1.91
N LEU A 123 -2.50 14.84 -2.02
CA LEU A 123 -1.36 14.00 -2.34
C LEU A 123 -1.61 13.20 -3.62
N VAL A 124 -0.62 13.19 -4.52
CA VAL A 124 -0.46 12.18 -5.59
C VAL A 124 0.96 11.62 -5.56
N LEU A 125 1.10 10.32 -5.72
CA LEU A 125 2.37 9.60 -5.75
C LEU A 125 2.57 8.92 -7.10
N GLY A 126 3.79 8.99 -7.62
CA GLY A 126 4.20 8.30 -8.84
C GLY A 126 5.41 7.40 -8.59
N HIS A 127 5.40 6.20 -9.15
CA HIS A 127 6.57 5.32 -9.15
C HIS A 127 7.17 5.27 -10.55
N ILE A 128 8.45 5.64 -10.64
CA ILE A 128 9.24 5.73 -11.86
C ILE A 128 9.85 4.36 -12.20
N LYS A 129 9.89 4.02 -13.50
CA LYS A 129 10.65 2.87 -14.01
C LYS A 129 12.12 3.00 -13.62
N SER A 130 12.68 1.96 -13.01
CA SER A 130 14.09 1.91 -12.58
C SER A 130 15.08 2.26 -13.69
N ALA A 131 14.78 1.90 -14.95
CA ALA A 131 15.58 2.26 -16.12
C ALA A 131 15.70 3.79 -16.33
N TYR A 132 14.69 4.59 -15.97
CA TYR A 132 14.70 6.05 -16.10
C TYR A 132 15.48 6.72 -14.96
N VAL A 133 15.33 6.22 -13.73
CA VAL A 133 16.10 6.67 -12.56
C VAL A 133 17.61 6.51 -12.79
N ASN A 134 18.02 5.36 -13.35
CA ASN A 134 19.43 5.06 -13.62
C ASN A 134 20.09 5.97 -14.68
N ILE A 135 19.32 6.62 -15.56
CA ILE A 135 19.85 7.49 -16.64
C ILE A 135 19.73 8.98 -16.34
N ASN A 136 18.90 9.38 -15.37
CA ASN A 136 18.75 10.78 -14.97
C ASN A 136 19.31 11.03 -13.56
N PRO A 137 20.52 11.60 -13.42
CA PRO A 137 21.14 11.84 -12.11
C PRO A 137 20.41 12.90 -11.25
N THR A 138 19.39 13.60 -11.78
CA THR A 138 18.53 14.48 -10.95
C THR A 138 17.40 13.73 -10.24
N LEU A 139 17.23 12.43 -10.50
CA LEU A 139 16.29 11.55 -9.82
C LEU A 139 17.06 10.53 -8.98
N ASP A 140 17.24 10.85 -7.70
CA ASP A 140 17.94 10.04 -6.71
C ASP A 140 17.00 9.16 -5.87
N SER A 141 15.75 8.98 -6.35
CA SER A 141 14.73 8.07 -5.85
C SER A 141 13.78 7.67 -7.00
N PRO A 142 13.22 6.44 -7.00
CA PRO A 142 12.16 6.05 -7.93
C PRO A 142 10.77 6.59 -7.57
N TYR A 143 10.61 7.36 -6.48
CA TYR A 143 9.32 7.86 -6.02
C TYR A 143 9.19 9.38 -6.16
N LEU A 144 8.07 9.82 -6.73
CA LEU A 144 7.64 11.22 -6.81
C LEU A 144 6.43 11.44 -5.90
N GLY A 145 6.38 12.60 -5.25
CA GLY A 145 5.23 13.06 -4.48
C GLY A 145 4.82 14.47 -4.90
N PHE A 146 3.57 14.63 -5.32
CA PHE A 146 2.92 15.91 -5.51
C PHE A 146 2.11 16.21 -4.26
N ILE A 147 2.56 17.18 -3.47
CA ILE A 147 2.00 17.54 -2.16
C ILE A 147 1.59 19.01 -2.23
N LEU A 148 0.32 19.32 -1.98
CA LEU A 148 -0.19 20.70 -1.89
C LEU A 148 0.28 21.60 -3.06
N GLN A 149 0.20 21.08 -4.30
CA GLN A 149 0.63 21.73 -5.55
C GLN A 149 2.15 21.77 -5.84
N GLY A 150 3.00 21.22 -4.97
CA GLY A 150 4.44 21.07 -5.20
C GLY A 150 4.84 19.64 -5.59
N ALA A 151 5.42 19.45 -6.77
CA ALA A 151 6.04 18.19 -7.18
C ALA A 151 7.46 18.06 -6.61
N ASN A 152 7.72 16.97 -5.88
CA ASN A 152 8.98 16.70 -5.20
C ASN A 152 9.42 15.24 -5.42
N THR A 153 10.72 14.99 -5.38
CA THR A 153 11.26 13.63 -5.16
C THR A 153 11.00 13.25 -3.70
N ILE A 154 10.53 12.03 -3.45
CA ILE A 154 10.34 11.51 -2.08
C ILE A 154 11.15 10.23 -1.89
N TYR A 155 11.54 9.93 -0.66
CA TYR A 155 12.44 8.83 -0.33
C TYR A 155 11.72 7.79 0.51
N LYS A 156 11.76 6.53 0.08
CA LYS A 156 11.29 5.40 0.89
C LYS A 156 12.31 5.13 1.99
N VAL A 157 11.87 5.15 3.24
CA VAL A 157 12.70 5.07 4.45
C VAL A 157 12.11 4.07 5.44
N ALA A 158 12.85 3.76 6.51
CA ALA A 158 12.32 2.95 7.60
C ALA A 158 11.11 3.64 8.27
N CYS A 159 10.09 2.86 8.62
CA CYS A 159 8.93 3.37 9.35
C CYS A 159 9.29 3.74 10.79
N ASP A 160 8.85 4.93 11.20
CA ASP A 160 8.88 5.35 12.60
C ASP A 160 7.62 4.81 13.33
N ASP A 161 7.60 3.52 13.66
CA ASP A 161 6.53 2.91 14.44
C ASP A 161 6.79 2.92 15.96
N ASN A 162 7.92 3.52 16.39
CA ASN A 162 8.34 3.56 17.79
C ASN A 162 7.65 4.71 18.56
N VAL A 163 6.38 4.52 18.93
CA VAL A 163 5.66 5.50 19.76
C VAL A 163 6.34 5.67 21.12
N ASN A 164 6.94 6.84 21.36
CA ASN A 164 7.42 7.23 22.67
C ASN A 164 6.22 7.74 23.51
N MET A 165 5.73 6.90 24.42
CA MET A 165 4.57 7.22 25.25
C MET A 165 4.80 8.43 26.18
N ASP A 166 6.04 8.86 26.37
CA ASP A 166 6.43 10.05 27.14
C ASP A 166 6.03 11.38 26.46
N LEU A 167 5.57 11.34 25.20
CA LEU A 167 5.01 12.49 24.47
C LEU A 167 3.48 12.62 24.57
N VAL A 168 2.80 11.73 25.28
CA VAL A 168 1.38 11.90 25.65
C VAL A 168 1.34 12.79 26.89
N SER A 169 1.52 14.10 26.68
CA SER A 169 1.43 15.09 27.74
C SER A 169 0.04 15.07 28.38
N GLU A 170 -0.01 15.08 29.71
CA GLU A 170 -1.25 15.00 30.54
C GLU A 170 -2.28 16.11 30.26
N GLU A 171 -1.90 17.12 29.47
CA GLU A 171 -2.73 18.28 29.09
C GLU A 171 -4.03 17.89 28.36
N ASP A 172 -4.02 16.85 27.51
CA ASP A 172 -5.21 16.37 26.79
C ASP A 172 -6.22 15.63 27.70
N MET A 173 -5.83 15.26 28.93
CA MET A 173 -6.75 14.70 29.93
C MET A 173 -7.47 15.75 30.78
N SER A 174 -7.16 17.04 30.61
CA SER A 174 -7.61 18.12 31.51
C SER A 174 -9.10 18.49 31.44
N ASN A 175 -9.90 17.88 30.55
CA ASN A 175 -11.35 18.13 30.44
C ASN A 175 -12.25 16.88 30.65
N ILE A 176 -11.78 15.85 31.37
CA ILE A 176 -12.70 14.83 31.89
C ILE A 176 -13.35 15.36 33.18
N THR A 177 -14.35 16.22 33.04
CA THR A 177 -15.21 16.63 34.17
C THR A 177 -16.09 15.47 34.60
N VAL A 178 -15.57 14.60 35.48
CA VAL A 178 -16.38 13.60 36.19
C VAL A 178 -17.34 14.34 37.11
N LYS A 179 -18.62 14.45 36.71
CA LYS A 179 -19.67 14.92 37.62
C LYS A 179 -19.75 13.93 38.79
N PRO A 180 -19.68 14.38 40.06
CA PRO A 180 -19.86 13.48 41.18
C PRO A 180 -21.25 12.85 41.11
N ILE A 181 -21.30 11.53 41.14
CA ILE A 181 -22.54 10.80 41.38
C ILE A 181 -23.07 11.25 42.75
N GLY A 182 -24.38 11.46 42.84
CA GLY A 182 -25.03 12.01 44.04
C GLY A 182 -24.68 11.23 45.31
N LYS A 183 -24.80 11.90 46.46
CA LYS A 183 -24.49 11.30 47.77
C LYS A 183 -25.23 9.98 47.95
N VAL A 184 -24.51 9.00 48.50
CA VAL A 184 -25.09 7.75 49.00
C VAL A 184 -25.85 8.06 50.28
N ASP A 185 -27.14 7.74 50.30
CA ASP A 185 -27.90 7.65 51.53
C ASP A 185 -27.70 6.25 52.13
N THR A 186 -27.17 6.19 53.34
CA THR A 186 -27.14 4.98 54.18
C THR A 186 -28.04 5.21 55.39
N GLU A 187 -29.14 4.46 55.48
CA GLU A 187 -29.86 4.20 56.74
C GLU A 187 -29.03 3.30 57.68
#